data_AF-A0A352S871-F1
#
_entry.id   AF-A0A352S871-F1
#
_cell.length_a   1.000
_cell.length_b   1.000
_cell.length_c   1.000
_cell.angle_alpha   90.00
_cell.angle_beta   90.00
_cell.angle_gamma   90.00
#
_symmetry.space_group_name_H-M   'P 1'
#
loop_
_entity.id
_entity.type
_entity.pdbx_description
1 polymer ?
#
loop_
_entity_poly.entity_id
_entity_poly.type
_entity_poly.pdbx_seq_one_letter_code
_entity_poly.pdbx_strand_id
1 'polypeptide(L)'
;TILSCNPKGRFGFGLLDSDTPVSDKAAEAAWHESLQEMGYVLTDDGGDVAVLDCDASRKALFDLIRTRLPSAQIMKTENFSRRGRTECLLRGVEIYIYRLPEILTLPLPQPVPTEG
;
A
#
# COMPACT_ATOMS: atom_id res chain seq x y z
N THR A 1 0.69 -10.46 -11.55
CA THR A 1 -0.19 -10.03 -10.46
C THR A 1 -0.08 -8.53 -10.28
N ILE A 2 -1.19 -7.83 -10.02
CA ILE A 2 -1.19 -6.39 -9.72
C ILE A 2 -1.28 -6.22 -8.19
N LEU A 3 -0.37 -5.44 -7.62
CA LEU A 3 -0.40 -5.03 -6.22
C LEU A 3 -0.92 -3.59 -6.14
N SER A 4 -1.90 -3.35 -5.27
CA SER A 4 -2.45 -2.01 -5.01
C SER A 4 -1.49 -1.20 -4.13
N CYS A 5 -1.32 0.09 -4.45
CA CYS A 5 -0.53 1.04 -3.67
C CYS A 5 -1.41 1.95 -2.79
N ASN A 6 -2.65 1.55 -2.51
CA ASN A 6 -3.53 2.32 -1.63
C ASN A 6 -2.99 2.31 -0.19
N PRO A 7 -2.68 3.47 0.41
CA PRO A 7 -2.10 3.53 1.75
C PRO A 7 -3.10 3.17 2.84
N LYS A 8 -4.40 3.04 2.56
CA LYS A 8 -5.39 2.58 3.56
C LYS A 8 -5.18 1.16 4.05
N GLY A 9 -4.38 0.34 3.34
CA GLY A 9 -3.93 -0.98 3.82
C GLY A 9 -5.06 -1.84 4.40
N ARG A 10 -4.89 -2.29 5.66
CA ARG A 10 -5.87 -3.11 6.41
C ARG A 10 -7.08 -2.32 6.94
N PHE A 11 -7.03 -0.99 6.94
CA PHE A 11 -8.04 -0.13 7.57
C PHE A 11 -9.26 0.13 6.65
N GLY A 12 -9.17 -0.30 5.39
CA GLY A 12 -10.30 -0.32 4.44
C GLY A 12 -10.99 1.05 4.27
N PHE A 13 -12.23 1.04 3.79
CA PHE A 13 -13.08 2.23 3.70
C PHE A 13 -14.00 2.39 4.94
N GLY A 14 -13.76 1.62 6.01
CA GLY A 14 -14.75 1.33 7.05
C GLY A 14 -14.47 1.89 8.45
N LEU A 15 -13.60 2.90 8.60
CA LEU A 15 -13.31 3.50 9.92
C LEU A 15 -14.54 4.03 10.66
N LEU A 16 -15.63 4.35 9.94
CA LEU A 16 -16.87 4.84 10.52
C LEU A 16 -17.74 3.74 11.13
N ASP A 17 -17.57 2.49 10.68
CA ASP A 17 -18.32 1.31 11.14
C ASP A 17 -17.47 0.41 12.06
N SER A 18 -16.33 0.91 12.55
CA SER A 18 -15.46 0.18 13.47
C SER A 18 -15.97 0.24 14.90
N ASP A 19 -15.88 -0.89 15.61
CA ASP A 19 -16.13 -0.99 17.05
C ASP A 19 -15.06 -0.24 17.89
N THR A 20 -13.89 0.06 17.31
CA THR A 20 -12.78 0.76 17.99
C THR A 20 -12.28 1.99 17.21
N PRO A 21 -13.13 2.98 16.91
CA PRO A 21 -12.83 4.03 15.93
C PRO A 21 -11.70 4.97 16.38
N VAL A 22 -11.48 5.14 17.69
CA VAL A 22 -10.37 5.96 18.23
C VAL A 22 -9.03 5.25 18.10
N SER A 23 -8.98 3.95 18.43
CA SER A 23 -7.77 3.13 18.29
C SER A 23 -7.40 2.96 16.83
N ASP A 24 -8.40 2.82 15.95
CA ASP A 24 -8.18 2.62 14.52
C ASP A 24 -7.61 3.88 13.86
N LYS A 25 -8.07 5.07 14.25
CA LYS A 25 -7.47 6.34 13.81
C LYS A 25 -6.01 6.47 14.24
N ALA A 26 -5.69 6.09 15.47
CA ALA A 26 -4.30 6.10 15.94
C ALA A 26 -3.44 5.09 15.17
N ALA A 27 -3.97 3.91 14.88
CA ALA A 27 -3.30 2.87 14.10
C ALA A 27 -3.12 3.28 12.63
N GLU A 28 -4.08 3.99 12.03
CA GLU A 28 -3.96 4.56 10.69
C GLU A 28 -2.88 5.66 10.64
N ALA A 29 -2.85 6.55 11.64
CA ALA A 29 -1.81 7.57 11.74
C ALA A 29 -0.40 6.96 11.87
N ALA A 30 -0.24 5.97 12.75
CA ALA A 30 1.02 5.24 12.92
C ALA A 30 1.42 4.48 11.64
N TRP A 31 0.44 3.96 10.90
CA TRP A 31 0.68 3.33 9.61
C TRP A 31 1.18 4.33 8.57
N HIS A 32 0.57 5.52 8.47
CA HIS A 32 1.05 6.58 7.58
C HIS A 32 2.46 7.06 7.95
N GLU A 33 2.76 7.19 9.24
CA GLU A 33 4.12 7.51 9.72
C GLU A 33 5.11 6.42 9.27
N SER A 34 4.77 5.14 9.44
CA SER A 34 5.62 4.04 8.99
C SER A 34 5.85 4.03 7.46
N LEU A 35 4.87 4.46 6.66
CA LEU A 35 5.04 4.62 5.21
C LEU A 35 6.07 5.72 4.90
N GLN A 36 6.01 6.85 5.61
CA GLN A 36 6.97 7.93 5.45
C GLN A 36 8.38 7.51 5.89
N GLU A 37 8.50 6.77 7.00
CA GLU A 37 9.77 6.18 7.46
C GLU A 37 10.37 5.18 6.45
N MET A 38 9.51 4.42 5.76
CA MET A 38 9.93 3.55 4.65
C MET A 38 10.31 4.32 3.36
N GLY A 39 10.15 5.64 3.34
CA GLY A 39 10.56 6.52 2.24
C GLY A 39 9.46 6.84 1.22
N TYR A 40 8.19 6.51 1.51
CA TYR A 40 7.06 6.89 0.67
C TYR A 40 6.70 8.37 0.87
N VAL A 41 6.41 9.06 -0.23
CA VAL A 41 5.88 10.44 -0.19
C VAL A 41 4.36 10.37 -0.23
N LEU A 42 3.72 10.84 0.84
CA LEU A 42 2.26 10.90 0.97
C LEU A 42 1.73 12.29 0.59
N THR A 43 0.56 12.34 -0.04
CA THR A 43 -0.15 13.57 -0.41
C THR A 43 -1.64 13.44 -0.09
N ASP A 44 -2.34 14.56 0.07
CA ASP A 44 -3.80 14.58 0.18
C ASP A 44 -4.43 14.38 -1.20
N ASP A 45 -5.42 13.49 -1.30
CA ASP A 45 -6.26 13.23 -2.46
C ASP A 45 -7.73 13.55 -2.19
N GLY A 46 -8.02 14.79 -1.77
CA GLY A 46 -9.40 15.24 -1.57
C GLY A 46 -10.01 14.71 -0.29
N GLY A 47 -9.25 14.77 0.80
CA GLY A 47 -9.64 14.29 2.13
C GLY A 47 -9.17 12.86 2.44
N ASP A 48 -8.55 12.19 1.48
CA ASP A 48 -7.94 10.86 1.65
C ASP A 48 -6.43 10.95 1.46
N VAL A 49 -5.66 10.09 2.14
CA VAL A 49 -4.21 10.00 1.92
C VAL A 49 -3.91 9.12 0.71
N ALA A 50 -2.98 9.56 -0.14
CA ALA A 50 -2.49 8.82 -1.29
C ALA A 50 -0.96 8.84 -1.37
N VAL A 51 -0.38 7.88 -2.09
CA VAL A 51 1.07 7.86 -2.38
C VAL A 51 1.33 8.65 -3.64
N LEU A 52 2.22 9.65 -3.57
CA LEU A 52 2.66 10.43 -4.71
C LEU A 52 3.55 9.57 -5.62
N ASP A 53 3.28 9.59 -6.93
CA ASP A 53 4.11 8.94 -7.94
C ASP A 53 5.37 9.77 -8.23
N CYS A 54 6.41 9.55 -7.43
CA CYS A 54 7.71 10.19 -7.55
C CYS A 54 8.85 9.17 -7.41
N ASP A 55 10.09 9.56 -7.72
CA ASP A 55 11.26 8.67 -7.68
C ASP A 55 11.49 8.06 -6.29
N ALA A 56 11.26 8.82 -5.22
CA ALA A 56 11.37 8.32 -3.86
C ALA A 56 10.36 7.21 -3.57
N SER A 57 9.07 7.45 -3.84
CA SER A 57 8.01 6.44 -3.65
C SER A 57 8.20 5.20 -4.52
N ARG A 58 8.62 5.36 -5.78
CA ARG A 58 8.93 4.23 -6.67
C ARG A 58 10.10 3.43 -6.15
N LYS A 59 11.17 4.10 -5.69
CA LYS A 59 12.33 3.43 -5.11
C LYS A 59 11.95 2.64 -3.87
N ALA A 60 11.21 3.23 -2.93
CA ALA A 60 10.73 2.56 -1.72
C ALA A 60 9.91 1.31 -2.06
N LEU A 61 8.99 1.41 -3.04
CA LEU A 61 8.20 0.28 -3.52
C LEU A 61 9.07 -0.83 -4.11
N PHE A 62 10.01 -0.48 -4.97
CA PHE A 62 10.86 -1.47 -5.64
C PHE A 62 11.80 -2.16 -4.67
N ASP A 63 12.34 -1.43 -3.69
CA ASP A 63 13.19 -2.00 -2.65
C ASP A 63 12.40 -2.93 -1.73
N LEU A 64 11.15 -2.57 -1.38
CA LEU A 64 10.25 -3.45 -0.63
C LEU A 64 9.97 -4.75 -1.39
N ILE A 65 9.61 -4.66 -2.68
CA ILE A 65 9.33 -5.84 -3.52
C ILE A 65 10.55 -6.73 -3.62
N ARG A 66 11.73 -6.18 -3.91
CA ARG A 66 12.98 -6.96 -4.01
C ARG A 66 13.37 -7.64 -2.71
N THR A 67 13.12 -6.98 -1.57
CA THR A 67 13.44 -7.52 -0.25
C THR A 67 12.52 -8.68 0.13
N ARG A 68 11.22 -8.59 -0.22
CA ARG A 68 10.21 -9.59 0.17
C ARG A 68 10.00 -10.69 -0.86
N LEU A 69 10.22 -10.38 -2.13
CA LEU A 69 10.02 -11.24 -3.29
C LEU A 69 11.21 -11.06 -4.24
N PRO A 70 12.39 -11.60 -3.91
CA PRO A 70 13.61 -11.38 -4.70
C PRO A 70 13.53 -11.94 -6.12
N SER A 71 12.66 -12.92 -6.37
CA SER A 71 12.40 -13.40 -7.73
C SER A 71 11.42 -12.55 -8.53
N ALA A 72 10.78 -11.55 -7.92
CA ALA A 72 9.79 -10.73 -8.61
C ALA A 72 10.45 -9.76 -9.60
N GLN A 73 9.89 -9.71 -10.82
CA GLN A 73 10.20 -8.67 -11.79
C GLN A 73 9.05 -7.66 -11.86
N ILE A 74 9.40 -6.39 -11.82
CA ILE A 74 8.47 -5.28 -11.99
C ILE A 74 8.24 -5.07 -13.49
N MET A 75 6.98 -5.17 -13.92
CA MET A 75 6.59 -5.05 -15.33
C MET A 75 6.15 -3.63 -15.66
N LYS A 76 5.28 -3.04 -14.84
CA LYS A 76 4.81 -1.67 -15.01
C LYS A 76 4.32 -1.08 -13.69
N THR A 77 4.34 0.24 -13.61
CA THR A 77 3.68 1.02 -12.55
C THR A 77 2.44 1.68 -13.13
N GLU A 78 1.34 1.62 -12.39
CA GLU A 78 0.09 2.31 -12.73
C GLU A 78 -0.03 3.57 -11.88
N ASN A 79 -0.32 4.68 -12.54
CA ASN A 79 -0.54 5.96 -11.88
C ASN A 79 -1.87 6.57 -12.30
N PHE A 80 -2.30 7.55 -11.53
CA PHE A 80 -3.54 8.26 -11.75
C PHE A 80 -3.36 9.73 -11.43
N SER A 81 -3.73 10.59 -12.38
CA SER A 81 -3.82 12.03 -12.18
C SER A 81 -5.28 12.46 -12.12
N ARG A 82 -5.64 13.24 -11.09
CA ARG A 82 -6.96 13.88 -11.06
C ARG A 82 -6.94 15.09 -11.99
N ARG A 83 -8.04 15.28 -12.71
CA ARG A 83 -8.24 16.46 -13.55
C ARG A 83 -8.08 17.73 -12.70
N GLY A 84 -7.17 18.62 -13.11
CA GLY A 84 -6.90 19.88 -12.41
C GLY A 84 -5.83 19.80 -11.32
N ARG A 85 -5.20 18.64 -11.12
CA ARG A 85 -4.00 18.50 -10.28
C ARG A 85 -2.78 18.18 -11.15
N THR A 86 -1.64 18.77 -10.82
CA THR A 86 -0.36 18.52 -11.50
C THR A 86 0.28 17.21 -11.04
N GLU A 87 -0.10 16.74 -9.85
CA GLU A 87 0.47 15.55 -9.22
C GLU A 87 -0.16 14.26 -9.75
N CYS A 88 0.68 13.26 -9.98
CA CYS A 88 0.28 11.88 -10.27
C CYS A 88 0.37 11.05 -8.99
N LEU A 89 -0.61 10.19 -8.77
CA LEU A 89 -0.68 9.28 -7.63
C LEU A 89 -0.33 7.86 -8.06
N LEU A 90 0.44 7.15 -7.25
CA LEU A 90 0.81 5.76 -7.50
C LEU A 90 -0.38 4.86 -7.12
N ARG A 91 -0.92 4.11 -8.09
CA ARG A 91 -2.11 3.27 -7.90
C ARG A 91 -1.77 1.80 -7.74
N GLY A 92 -0.80 1.33 -8.49
CA GLY A 92 -0.43 -0.07 -8.43
C GLY A 92 0.87 -0.37 -9.15
N VAL A 93 1.32 -1.60 -8.96
CA VAL A 93 2.48 -2.15 -9.66
C VAL A 93 2.12 -3.55 -10.14
N GLU A 94 2.40 -3.80 -11.41
CA GLU A 94 2.31 -5.14 -11.97
C GLU A 94 3.66 -5.82 -11.81
N ILE A 95 3.64 -6.98 -11.16
CA ILE A 95 4.82 -7.82 -10.98
C ILE A 95 4.58 -9.23 -11.51
N TYR A 96 5.67 -9.85 -11.95
CA TYR A 96 5.73 -11.27 -12.25
C TYR A 96 6.62 -11.97 -11.24
N ILE A 97 6.10 -12.98 -10.53
CA ILE A 97 6.84 -13.74 -9.51
C ILE A 97 7.28 -15.05 -10.13
N TYR A 98 8.59 -15.25 -10.30
CA TYR A 98 9.14 -16.43 -10.97
C TYR A 98 9.17 -17.68 -10.08
N ARG A 99 9.31 -17.51 -8.76
CA ARG A 99 9.44 -18.63 -7.83
C ARG A 99 8.21 -18.79 -6.94
N LEU A 100 7.37 -19.76 -7.29
CA LEU A 100 6.21 -20.19 -6.51
C LEU A 100 6.49 -20.38 -5.01
N PRO A 101 7.63 -20.97 -4.56
CA PRO A 101 7.91 -21.11 -3.14
C PRO A 101 7.95 -19.79 -2.36
N GLU A 102 8.32 -18.68 -3.00
CA GLU A 102 8.33 -17.36 -2.33
C GLU A 102 6.91 -16.91 -1.97
N ILE A 103 5.92 -17.25 -2.80
CA ILE A 103 4.51 -16.99 -2.51
C ILE A 103 4.06 -17.76 -1.25
N LEU A 104 4.54 -19.00 -1.08
CA LEU A 104 4.20 -19.83 0.08
C LEU A 104 4.81 -19.32 1.38
N THR A 105 5.87 -18.51 1.32
CA THR A 105 6.49 -17.89 2.49
C THR A 105 5.85 -16.56 2.90
N LEU A 106 4.92 -16.03 2.09
CA LEU A 106 4.22 -14.80 2.45
C LEU A 106 3.31 -15.06 3.66
N PRO A 107 3.24 -14.10 4.61
CA PRO A 107 2.33 -14.22 5.73
C PRO A 107 0.90 -14.27 5.21
N LEU A 108 0.20 -15.36 5.52
CA LEU A 108 -1.23 -15.47 5.25
C LEU A 108 -1.99 -14.63 6.28
N PRO A 109 -3.04 -13.88 5.88
CA PRO A 109 -3.90 -13.23 6.84
C PRO A 109 -4.49 -14.29 7.78
N GLN A 110 -4.35 -14.06 9.09
CA GLN A 110 -4.98 -14.90 10.09
C GLN A 110 -6.51 -14.73 9.94
N PRO A 111 -7.30 -15.81 9.93
CA PRO A 111 -8.76 -15.67 9.91
C PRO A 111 -9.19 -14.86 11.13
N VAL A 112 -9.98 -13.81 10.90
CA VAL A 112 -10.64 -13.06 11.97
C VAL A 112 -11.59 -14.03 12.68
N PRO A 113 -11.51 -14.20 14.01
CA PRO A 113 -12.43 -15.07 14.72
C PRO A 113 -13.87 -14.58 14.48
N THR A 114 -14.70 -15.42 13.86
CA THR A 114 -16.14 -15.20 13.81
C THR A 114 -16.67 -15.47 15.21
N GLU A 115 -17.02 -14.43 15.96
CA GLU A 115 -17.79 -14.59 17.19
C GLU A 115 -19.15 -15.20 16.84
N GLY A 116 -19.52 -16.26 17.56
CA GLY A 116 -20.76 -17.04 17.37
C GLY A 116 -21.89 -16.58 18.27
#